data_AF-A0A133ZGH2-F1
#
_entry.id   AF-A0A133ZGH2-F1
#
_cell.length_a   1.000
_cell.length_b   1.000
_cell.length_c   1.000
_cell.angle_alpha   90.00
_cell.angle_beta   90.00
_cell.angle_gamma   90.00
#
_symmetry.space_group_name_H-M   'P 1'
#
loop_
_entity.id
_entity.type
_entity.pdbx_description
1 polymer ?
#
loop_
_entity_poly.entity_id
_entity_poly.type
_entity_poly.pdbx_seq_one_letter_code
_entity_poly.pdbx_strand_id
1 'polypeptide(L)'
;MKEENDYSPRRGWTLEEIATLSELKAAGTKIVKIAEALGRKSVSVSAKIIAMGADLYNRETWKNYTSRTLPWTKEELRIVKEIMQSGGDAKNAALKVPHSPNEIYRKMSFMGKDFFDDSTWDKYATD
;
A
#
# COMPACT_ATOMS: atom_id res chain seq x y z
N MET A 1 -9.36 18.89 -21.28
CA MET A 1 -8.09 18.17 -21.03
C MET A 1 -8.37 17.22 -19.89
N LYS A 2 -8.19 15.90 -20.08
CA LYS A 2 -8.28 14.94 -18.98
C LYS A 2 -6.96 15.10 -18.21
N GLU A 3 -7.05 15.41 -16.92
CA GLU A 3 -5.88 15.34 -16.04
C GLU A 3 -5.27 13.93 -16.21
N GLU A 4 -4.01 13.88 -16.62
CA GLU A 4 -3.19 12.68 -16.56
C GLU A 4 -3.19 12.26 -15.08
N ASN A 5 -3.86 11.17 -14.78
CA ASN A 5 -3.89 10.62 -13.43
C ASN A 5 -2.55 9.92 -13.22
N ASP A 6 -1.52 10.70 -12.89
CA ASP A 6 -0.22 10.19 -12.47
C ASP A 6 -0.44 9.07 -11.45
N TYR A 7 0.26 7.95 -11.64
CA TYR A 7 0.19 6.84 -10.70
C TYR A 7 0.61 7.31 -9.30
N SER A 8 -0.37 7.55 -8.44
CA SER A 8 -0.15 7.85 -7.02
C SER A 8 -0.24 6.54 -6.25
N PRO A 9 0.91 5.93 -5.84
CA PRO A 9 0.87 4.71 -5.04
C PRO A 9 0.10 4.98 -3.76
N ARG A 10 -0.62 3.96 -3.26
CA ARG A 10 -1.32 4.09 -1.97
C ARG A 10 -0.30 4.51 -0.92
N ARG A 11 -0.48 5.72 -0.36
CA ARG A 11 0.39 6.26 0.69
C ARG A 11 0.39 5.34 1.90
N GLY A 12 1.46 4.55 2.02
CA GLY A 12 1.70 3.64 3.12
C GLY A 12 1.80 4.38 4.46
N TRP A 13 1.50 3.71 5.56
CA TRP A 13 1.69 4.29 6.90
C TRP A 13 3.17 4.22 7.29
N THR A 14 3.75 5.34 7.74
CA THR A 14 5.10 5.39 8.31
C THR A 14 5.06 5.21 9.83
N LEU A 15 6.23 5.00 10.45
CA LEU A 15 6.34 4.91 11.91
C LEU A 15 5.99 6.25 12.57
N GLU A 16 6.41 7.37 11.97
CA GLU A 16 6.14 8.72 12.46
C GLU A 16 4.64 9.01 12.44
N GLU A 17 3.94 8.61 11.38
CA GLU A 17 2.48 8.78 11.30
C GLU A 17 1.75 7.93 12.33
N ILE A 18 2.23 6.71 12.59
CA ILE A 18 1.66 5.84 13.64
C ILE A 18 1.94 6.43 15.03
N ALA A 19 3.12 7.01 15.26
CA ALA A 19 3.46 7.69 16.50
C ALA A 19 2.51 8.86 16.77
N THR A 20 2.36 9.77 15.81
CA THR A 20 1.43 10.91 15.89
C THR A 20 -0.02 10.44 16.06
N LEU A 21 -0.44 9.38 15.36
CA LEU A 21 -1.77 8.78 15.53
C LEU A 21 -1.98 8.29 16.98
N SER A 22 -1.03 7.55 17.53
CA SER A 22 -1.08 7.02 18.90
C SER A 22 -1.19 8.15 19.92
N GLU A 23 -0.32 9.15 19.84
CA GLU A 23 -0.30 10.31 20.75
C GLU A 23 -1.62 11.08 20.71
N LEU A 24 -2.08 11.48 19.52
CA LEU A 24 -3.31 12.26 19.39
C LEU A 24 -4.54 11.46 19.82
N LYS A 25 -4.56 10.15 19.53
CA LYS A 25 -5.66 9.27 19.95
C LYS A 25 -5.68 9.08 21.47
N ALA A 26 -4.51 8.92 22.10
CA ALA A 26 -4.38 8.85 23.56
C ALA A 26 -4.85 10.17 24.23
N ALA A 27 -4.58 11.32 23.62
CA ALA A 27 -5.05 12.62 24.08
C ALA A 27 -6.57 12.86 23.85
N GLY A 28 -7.31 11.88 23.32
CA GLY A 28 -8.75 12.02 23.07
C GLY A 28 -9.11 12.87 21.85
N THR A 29 -8.15 13.13 20.96
CA THR A 29 -8.36 13.95 19.77
C THR A 29 -9.38 13.30 18.83
N LYS A 30 -10.31 14.11 18.30
CA LYS A 30 -11.32 13.63 17.35
C LYS A 30 -10.64 13.15 16.06
N ILE A 31 -11.14 12.05 15.49
CA ILE A 31 -10.57 11.43 14.27
C ILE A 31 -10.40 12.43 13.12
N VAL A 32 -11.34 13.36 12.94
CA VAL A 32 -11.25 14.39 11.89
C VAL A 32 -10.02 15.30 12.08
N LYS A 33 -9.71 15.68 13.32
CA LYS A 33 -8.52 16.50 13.64
C LYS A 33 -7.22 15.72 13.51
N ILE A 34 -7.24 14.43 13.85
CA ILE A 34 -6.10 13.53 13.57
C ILE A 34 -5.86 13.42 12.05
N ALA A 35 -6.93 13.29 11.28
CA ALA A 35 -6.88 13.19 9.82
C ALA A 35 -6.29 14.45 9.17
N GLU A 36 -6.72 15.64 9.63
CA GLU A 36 -6.13 16.92 9.24
C GLU A 36 -4.63 16.96 9.55
N ALA A 37 -4.23 16.62 10.79
CA ALA A 37 -2.82 16.64 11.22
C ALA A 37 -1.92 15.69 10.41
N LEU A 38 -2.43 14.53 10.00
CA LEU A 38 -1.68 13.53 9.22
C LEU A 38 -1.75 13.78 7.69
N GLY A 39 -2.59 14.70 7.23
CA GLY A 39 -2.91 14.85 5.81
C GLY A 39 -3.49 13.57 5.20
N ARG A 40 -4.37 12.89 5.95
CA ARG A 40 -5.01 11.62 5.54
C ARG A 40 -6.53 11.75 5.54
N LYS A 41 -7.21 10.84 4.84
CA LYS A 41 -8.68 10.74 4.91
C LYS A 41 -9.09 10.16 6.26
N SER A 42 -10.15 10.70 6.87
CA SER A 42 -10.70 10.21 8.15
C SER A 42 -11.01 8.72 8.15
N VAL A 43 -11.56 8.19 7.05
CA VAL A 43 -11.81 6.75 6.87
C VAL A 43 -10.53 5.91 6.92
N SER A 44 -9.41 6.44 6.44
CA SER A 44 -8.11 5.75 6.49
C SER A 44 -7.59 5.69 7.92
N VAL A 45 -7.76 6.78 8.68
CA VAL A 45 -7.41 6.85 10.10
C VAL A 45 -8.27 5.88 10.92
N SER A 46 -9.59 5.88 10.73
CA SER A 46 -10.49 4.93 11.41
C SER A 46 -10.12 3.48 11.13
N ALA A 47 -9.90 3.13 9.86
CA ALA A 47 -9.49 1.79 9.47
C ALA A 47 -8.15 1.39 10.12
N LYS A 48 -7.21 2.35 10.24
CA LYS A 48 -5.91 2.12 10.88
C LYS A 48 -6.05 1.82 12.37
N ILE A 49 -6.85 2.63 13.09
CA ILE A 49 -7.12 2.42 14.52
C ILE A 49 -7.75 1.04 14.75
N ILE A 50 -8.74 0.66 13.91
CA ILE A 50 -9.39 -0.65 14.00
C ILE A 50 -8.39 -1.79 13.73
N ALA A 51 -7.56 -1.66 12.70
CA ALA A 51 -6.58 -2.68 12.34
C ALA A 51 -5.49 -2.88 13.40
N MET A 52 -5.08 -1.81 14.08
CA MET A 52 -4.08 -1.88 15.15
C MET A 52 -4.68 -2.33 16.48
N GLY A 53 -5.91 -1.89 16.82
CA GLY A 53 -6.50 -2.22 18.11
C GLY A 53 -5.60 -1.82 19.28
N ALA A 54 -5.32 -2.75 20.18
CA ALA A 54 -4.44 -2.53 21.32
C ALA A 54 -2.98 -2.23 20.92
N ASP A 55 -2.53 -2.73 19.77
CA ASP A 55 -1.16 -2.51 19.26
C ASP A 55 -0.89 -1.05 18.91
N LEU A 56 -1.94 -0.21 18.79
CA LEU A 56 -1.76 1.23 18.60
C LEU A 56 -0.88 1.85 19.69
N TYR A 57 -0.92 1.32 20.91
CA TYR A 57 -0.16 1.84 22.04
C TYR A 57 1.09 1.02 22.37
N ASN A 58 1.44 0.01 21.56
CA ASN A 58 2.64 -0.80 21.73
C ASN A 58 3.66 -0.48 20.62
N ARG A 59 4.69 0.31 20.95
CA ARG A 59 5.68 0.78 19.97
C ARG A 59 6.43 -0.35 19.27
N GLU A 60 6.64 -1.49 19.93
CA GLU A 60 7.40 -2.62 19.39
C GLU A 60 6.69 -3.32 18.23
N THR A 61 5.35 -3.22 18.16
CA THR A 61 4.52 -3.88 17.15
C THR A 61 4.26 -3.00 15.92
N TRP A 62 4.50 -1.68 15.99
CA TRP A 62 4.18 -0.71 14.92
C TRP A 62 4.80 -1.05 13.56
N LYS A 63 5.98 -1.68 13.55
CA LYS A 63 6.65 -2.16 12.32
C LYS A 63 5.82 -3.15 11.50
N ASN A 64 4.86 -3.83 12.12
CA ASN A 64 3.93 -4.76 11.45
C ASN A 64 2.81 -4.02 10.72
N TYR A 65 2.62 -2.73 11.04
CA TYR A 65 1.56 -1.88 10.51
C TYR A 65 2.09 -0.83 9.55
N THR A 66 3.41 -0.66 9.41
CA THR A 66 3.92 0.17 8.32
C THR A 66 3.61 -0.51 6.99
N SER A 67 3.15 0.27 6.01
CA SER A 67 2.93 -0.32 4.69
C SER A 67 4.27 -0.27 3.96
N ARG A 68 4.84 -1.44 3.68
CA ARG A 68 5.99 -1.58 2.77
C ARG A 68 5.58 -1.42 1.31
N THR A 69 4.62 -0.55 1.02
CA THR A 69 4.21 -0.28 -0.35
C THR A 69 5.29 0.57 -0.99
N LEU A 70 6.36 -0.11 -1.43
CA LEU A 70 7.22 0.40 -2.47
C LEU A 70 6.32 0.69 -3.68
N PRO A 71 6.51 1.84 -4.35
CA PRO A 71 5.86 2.05 -5.63
C PRO A 71 6.19 0.85 -6.53
N TRP A 72 5.17 0.32 -7.19
CA TRP A 72 5.41 -0.73 -8.18
C TRP A 72 6.13 -0.12 -9.37
N THR A 73 7.19 -0.77 -9.85
CA THR A 73 7.82 -0.39 -11.11
C THR A 73 7.24 -1.19 -12.27
N LYS A 74 7.31 -0.66 -13.49
CA LYS A 74 6.91 -1.40 -14.69
C LYS A 74 7.75 -2.66 -14.88
N GLU A 75 9.00 -2.64 -14.44
CA GLU A 75 9.87 -3.81 -14.49
C GLU A 75 9.43 -4.91 -13.52
N GLU A 76 9.02 -4.56 -12.30
CA GLU A 76 8.44 -5.52 -11.36
C GLU A 76 7.16 -6.16 -11.93
N LEU A 77 6.30 -5.35 -12.56
CA LEU A 77 5.10 -5.88 -13.24
C LEU A 77 5.46 -6.81 -14.39
N ARG A 78 6.49 -6.50 -15.18
CA ARG A 78 6.99 -7.35 -16.27
C ARG A 78 7.45 -8.71 -15.77
N ILE A 79 8.30 -8.72 -14.74
CA ILE A 79 8.79 -9.95 -14.11
C ILE A 79 7.62 -10.81 -13.62
N VAL A 80 6.65 -10.21 -12.91
CA VAL A 80 5.49 -10.96 -12.40
C VAL A 80 4.65 -11.49 -13.57
N LYS A 81 4.36 -10.68 -14.60
CA LYS A 81 3.59 -11.07 -15.79
C LYS A 81 4.21 -12.27 -16.49
N GLU A 82 5.52 -12.25 -16.74
CA GLU A 82 6.25 -13.34 -17.42
C GLU A 82 6.19 -14.65 -16.62
N ILE A 83 6.36 -14.58 -15.30
CA ILE A 83 6.27 -15.75 -14.42
C ILE A 83 4.85 -16.34 -14.46
N MET A 84 3.81 -15.51 -14.38
CA MET A 84 2.42 -15.97 -14.45
C MET A 84 2.08 -16.60 -15.81
N GLN A 85 2.55 -16.00 -16.92
CA GLN A 85 2.34 -16.53 -18.27
C GLN A 85 3.09 -17.85 -18.52
N SER A 86 4.19 -18.08 -17.81
CA SER A 86 4.97 -19.32 -17.87
C SER A 86 4.40 -20.44 -16.96
N GLY A 87 3.24 -20.22 -16.34
CA GLY A 87 2.61 -21.18 -15.44
C GLY A 87 3.11 -21.13 -13.99
N GLY A 88 3.89 -20.11 -13.63
CA GLY A 88 4.30 -19.83 -12.26
C GLY A 88 3.18 -19.24 -11.41
N ASP A 89 3.53 -18.82 -10.19
CA ASP A 89 2.59 -18.27 -9.22
C ASP A 89 3.21 -17.07 -8.45
N ALA A 90 2.43 -16.48 -7.54
CA ALA A 90 2.88 -15.33 -6.77
C ALA A 90 4.03 -15.67 -5.80
N LYS A 91 4.20 -16.94 -5.43
CA LYS A 91 5.33 -17.38 -4.60
C LYS A 91 6.62 -17.37 -5.41
N ASN A 92 6.58 -17.90 -6.64
CA ASN A 92 7.68 -17.86 -7.58
C ASN A 92 8.07 -16.41 -7.91
N ALA A 93 7.09 -15.55 -8.15
CA ALA A 93 7.34 -14.14 -8.45
C ALA A 93 7.92 -13.35 -7.26
N ALA A 94 7.47 -13.62 -6.03
CA ALA A 94 8.01 -12.99 -4.82
C ALA A 94 9.50 -13.29 -4.56
N LEU A 95 10.09 -14.28 -5.25
CA LEU A 95 11.54 -14.52 -5.21
C LEU A 95 12.33 -13.55 -6.09
N LYS A 96 11.66 -12.78 -6.96
CA LYS A 96 12.26 -11.93 -8.00
C LYS A 96 11.91 -10.46 -7.89
N VAL A 97 10.90 -10.11 -7.10
CA VAL A 97 10.49 -8.72 -6.86
C VAL A 97 10.40 -8.44 -5.35
N PRO A 98 10.58 -7.19 -4.89
CA PRO A 98 10.54 -6.83 -3.48
C PRO A 98 9.11 -6.75 -2.92
N HIS A 99 8.20 -7.60 -3.39
CA HIS A 99 6.80 -7.67 -2.98
C HIS A 99 6.47 -9.09 -2.52
N SER A 100 5.74 -9.19 -1.40
CA SER A 100 5.26 -10.49 -0.91
C SER A 100 4.22 -11.11 -1.86
N PRO A 101 3.98 -12.44 -1.79
CA PRO A 101 2.96 -13.09 -2.62
C PRO A 101 1.57 -12.44 -2.49
N ASN A 102 1.21 -11.99 -1.28
CA ASN A 102 -0.06 -11.33 -1.01
C ASN A 102 -0.13 -9.92 -1.63
N GLU A 103 0.97 -9.18 -1.68
CA GLU A 103 1.03 -7.89 -2.38
C GLU A 103 0.90 -8.08 -3.89
N ILE A 104 1.54 -9.10 -4.45
CA ILE A 104 1.39 -9.50 -5.87
C ILE A 104 -0.07 -9.83 -6.19
N TYR A 105 -0.72 -10.70 -5.39
CA TYR A 105 -2.14 -11.02 -5.61
C TYR A 105 -3.05 -9.79 -5.52
N ARG A 106 -2.83 -8.92 -4.54
CA ARG A 106 -3.59 -7.67 -4.41
C ARG A 106 -3.36 -6.74 -5.60
N LYS A 107 -2.13 -6.67 -6.12
CA LYS A 107 -1.79 -5.86 -7.29
C LYS A 107 -2.47 -6.38 -8.55
N MET A 108 -2.37 -7.68 -8.81
CA MET A 108 -3.07 -8.33 -9.93
C MET A 108 -4.58 -8.16 -9.82
N SER A 109 -5.16 -8.35 -8.63
CA SER A 109 -6.60 -8.13 -8.40
C SER A 109 -7.01 -6.67 -8.59
N PHE A 110 -6.15 -5.71 -8.26
CA PHE A 110 -6.42 -4.28 -8.44
C PHE A 110 -6.39 -3.86 -9.91
N MET A 111 -5.44 -4.38 -10.68
CA MET A 111 -5.32 -4.11 -12.13
C MET A 111 -6.31 -4.93 -12.96
N GLY A 112 -6.71 -6.12 -12.49
CA GLY A 112 -7.57 -7.02 -13.24
C GLY A 112 -6.94 -7.41 -14.58
N LYS A 113 -7.70 -7.25 -15.67
CA LYS A 113 -7.21 -7.55 -17.04
C LYS A 113 -6.04 -6.66 -17.47
N ASP A 114 -5.95 -5.43 -16.94
CA ASP A 114 -4.90 -4.46 -17.25
C ASP A 114 -3.52 -4.97 -16.80
N PHE A 115 -3.49 -5.93 -15.85
CA PHE A 115 -2.25 -6.56 -15.42
C PHE A 115 -1.48 -7.20 -16.59
N PHE A 116 -2.17 -7.76 -17.58
CA PHE A 116 -1.53 -8.45 -18.71
C PHE A 116 -1.30 -7.54 -19.94
N ASP A 117 -1.82 -6.32 -19.92
CA ASP A 117 -1.69 -5.32 -20.99
C ASP A 117 -0.74 -4.20 -20.54
N ASP A 118 0.52 -4.31 -20.97
CA ASP A 118 1.60 -3.39 -20.58
C ASP A 118 1.40 -1.96 -21.10
N SER A 119 0.58 -1.77 -22.13
CA SER A 119 0.19 -0.43 -22.61
C SER A 119 -0.63 0.37 -21.60
N THR A 120 -1.12 -0.26 -20.53
CA THR A 120 -1.95 0.37 -19.50
C THR A 120 -1.20 0.70 -18.21
N TRP A 121 0.06 0.28 -18.09
CA TRP A 121 0.78 0.25 -16.80
C TRP A 121 1.18 1.61 -16.24
N ASP A 122 1.17 2.68 -17.05
CA ASP A 122 1.39 4.06 -16.58
C ASP A 122 0.44 4.48 -15.46
N LYS A 123 -0.76 3.88 -15.40
CA LYS A 123 -1.75 4.14 -14.35
C LYS A 123 -1.47 3.41 -13.04
N TYR A 124 -0.53 2.47 -13.06
CA TYR A 124 -0.36 1.46 -12.02
C TYR A 124 1.08 1.30 -11.55
N ALA A 125 2.07 1.83 -12.26
CA ALA A 125 3.46 1.67 -11.90
C ALA A 125 4.28 2.89 -12.36
N THR A 126 5.38 3.13 -11.67
CA THR A 126 6.39 4.09 -12.10
C THR A 126 7.36 3.41 -13.08
N ASP A 127 8.07 4.21 -13.88
CA ASP A 127 9.25 3.73 -14.60
C ASP A 127 10.36 3.28 -13.63
#